data_AF-A0A7W7VAA0-F1
#
_entry.id   AF-A0A7W7VAA0-F1
#
_cell.length_a   1.000
_cell.length_b   1.000
_cell.length_c   1.000
_cell.angle_alpha   90.00
_cell.angle_beta   90.00
_cell.angle_gamma   90.00
#
_symmetry.space_group_name_H-M   'P 1'
#
loop_
_entity.id
_entity.type
_entity.pdbx_description
1 polymer ?
#
loop_
_entity_poly.entity_id
_entity_poly.type
_entity_poly.pdbx_seq_one_letter_code
_entity_poly.pdbx_strand_id
1 'polypeptide(L)'
;MGAQYYGADSENGDRIDDPSEDALFMLISDLNDSDNTFVVVQPDEDDPAWFTSVAVLDEGGYEIVRRDTARNEHEVTTATSVNDIARDLTIWMAARDIPGRPTRHVNEL
;
A
#
# COMPACT_ATOMS: atom_id res chain seq x y z
N MET A 1 0.81 -19.93 -12.37
CA MET A 1 -0.22 -19.37 -11.48
C MET A 1 0.51 -18.49 -10.50
N GLY A 2 0.58 -17.18 -10.76
CA GLY A 2 1.15 -16.23 -9.81
C GLY A 2 0.06 -15.21 -9.55
N ALA A 3 -0.55 -15.24 -8.37
CA ALA A 3 -1.33 -14.09 -7.94
C ALA A 3 -0.36 -12.91 -7.87
N GLN A 4 -0.74 -11.76 -8.39
CA GLN A 4 0.05 -10.55 -8.25
C GLN A 4 -0.06 -10.17 -6.77
N TYR A 5 0.92 -10.59 -5.97
CA TYR A 5 0.99 -10.28 -4.56
C TYR A 5 1.51 -8.85 -4.43
N TYR A 6 0.76 -7.99 -3.74
CA TYR A 6 1.25 -6.70 -3.29
C TYR A 6 1.82 -6.87 -1.88
N GLY A 7 2.89 -6.13 -1.59
CA GLY A 7 3.54 -6.12 -0.28
C GLY A 7 3.23 -4.82 0.44
N ALA A 8 3.00 -4.90 1.76
CA ALA A 8 3.09 -3.75 2.65
C ALA A 8 4.45 -3.78 3.35
N ASP A 9 5.29 -2.78 3.08
CA ASP A 9 6.59 -2.54 3.70
C ASP A 9 6.47 -1.39 4.72
N SER A 10 6.72 -1.69 5.98
CA SER A 10 6.83 -0.69 7.05
C SER A 10 8.25 -0.15 7.16
N GLU A 11 8.39 1.09 7.66
CA GLU A 11 9.70 1.72 7.89
C GLU A 11 10.65 0.85 8.75
N ASN A 12 10.09 0.10 9.70
CA ASN A 12 10.83 -0.82 10.57
C ASN A 12 11.42 -2.05 9.83
N GLY A 13 11.11 -2.23 8.54
CA GLY A 13 11.55 -3.37 7.74
C GLY A 13 10.64 -4.60 7.84
N ASP A 14 9.49 -4.47 8.52
CA ASP A 14 8.43 -5.46 8.49
C ASP A 14 7.73 -5.42 7.13
N ARG A 15 7.63 -6.59 6.49
CA ARG A 15 6.94 -6.75 5.22
C ARG A 15 5.86 -7.81 5.33
N ILE A 16 4.65 -7.47 4.90
CA ILE A 16 3.53 -8.42 4.77
C ILE A 16 3.21 -8.58 3.29
N ASP A 17 3.31 -9.80 2.78
CA ASP A 17 2.82 -10.15 1.45
C ASP A 17 1.30 -10.38 1.51
N ASP A 18 0.55 -9.80 0.57
CA ASP A 18 -0.91 -9.82 0.51
C ASP A 18 -1.59 -9.30 1.80
N PRO A 19 -1.32 -8.04 2.22
CA PRO A 19 -1.95 -7.46 3.39
C PRO A 19 -3.47 -7.34 3.16
N SER A 20 -4.23 -7.98 4.04
CA SER A 20 -5.69 -7.81 4.12
C SER A 20 -6.05 -6.43 4.70
N GLU A 21 -7.31 -6.02 4.58
CA GLU A 21 -7.82 -4.78 5.23
C GLU A 21 -7.48 -4.76 6.73
N ASP A 22 -7.63 -5.90 7.41
CA ASP A 22 -7.34 -6.06 8.83
C ASP A 22 -5.83 -5.97 9.12
N ALA A 23 -4.98 -6.51 8.24
CA ALA A 23 -3.53 -6.36 8.34
C ALA A 23 -3.11 -4.90 8.13
N LEU A 24 -3.70 -4.19 7.16
CA LEU A 24 -3.47 -2.76 6.97
C LEU A 24 -3.93 -1.96 8.19
N PHE A 25 -5.10 -2.29 8.74
CA PHE A 25 -5.58 -1.67 9.97
C PHE A 25 -4.59 -1.85 11.12
N MET A 26 -4.07 -3.06 11.32
CA MET A 26 -3.07 -3.34 12.34
C MET A 26 -1.77 -2.57 12.09
N LEU A 27 -1.24 -2.58 10.86
CA LEU A 27 -0.02 -1.86 10.51
C LEU A 27 -0.16 -0.35 10.70
N ILE A 28 -1.26 0.24 10.23
CA ILE A 28 -1.52 1.68 10.37
C ILE A 28 -1.77 2.05 11.84
N SER A 29 -2.44 1.18 12.60
CA SER A 29 -2.65 1.38 14.04
C SER A 29 -1.38 1.21 14.86
N ASP A 30 -0.38 0.50 14.35
CA ASP A 30 0.94 0.34 14.96
C ASP A 30 1.87 1.53 14.64
N LEU A 31 1.52 2.36 13.65
CA LEU A 31 2.29 3.55 13.31
C LEU A 31 2.36 4.53 14.49
N ASN A 32 3.56 5.04 14.72
CA ASN A 32 3.86 6.00 15.76
C ASN A 32 4.94 7.00 15.31
N ASP A 33 5.09 8.10 16.03
CA ASP A 33 6.04 9.18 15.70
C ASP A 33 7.53 8.83 15.96
N SER A 34 7.84 7.62 16.41
CA SER A 34 9.19 7.19 16.82
C SER A 34 9.80 6.12 15.90
N ASP A 35 9.21 4.93 15.83
CA ASP A 35 9.85 3.74 15.24
C ASP A 35 9.19 3.23 13.95
N ASN A 36 7.91 3.57 13.73
CA ASN A 36 7.12 3.10 12.59
C ASN A 36 6.29 4.27 12.08
N THR A 37 6.95 5.23 11.42
CA THR A 37 6.29 6.50 11.07
C THR A 37 5.45 6.40 9.79
N PHE A 38 5.75 5.44 8.92
CA PHE A 38 4.99 5.18 7.71
C PHE A 38 5.01 3.71 7.27
N VAL A 39 4.00 3.35 6.47
CA VAL A 39 3.90 2.09 5.74
C VAL A 39 3.68 2.38 4.25
N VAL A 40 4.32 1.61 3.38
CA VAL A 40 4.18 1.69 1.92
C VAL A 40 3.61 0.37 1.42
N VAL A 41 2.57 0.43 0.60
CA VAL A 41 1.98 -0.73 -0.07
C VAL A 41 2.15 -0.58 -1.57
N GLN A 42 2.81 -1.56 -2.18
CA GLN A 42 3.07 -1.57 -3.61
C GLN A 42 3.08 -3.02 -4.15
N PRO A 43 2.77 -3.22 -5.44
CA PRO A 43 2.91 -4.53 -6.06
C PRO A 43 4.37 -5.01 -6.02
N ASP A 44 4.56 -6.32 -5.84
CA ASP A 44 5.89 -6.95 -5.86
C ASP A 44 6.43 -7.07 -7.30
N GLU A 45 6.71 -5.92 -7.90
CA GLU A 45 7.26 -5.79 -9.24
C GLU A 45 8.38 -4.73 -9.24
N ASP A 46 9.38 -4.90 -10.12
CA ASP A 46 10.58 -4.04 -10.17
C ASP A 46 10.26 -2.57 -10.47
N ASP A 47 9.16 -2.32 -11.19
CA ASP A 47 8.63 -0.99 -11.50
C ASP A 47 7.12 -0.95 -11.19
N PRO A 48 6.73 -0.66 -9.93
CA PRO A 48 5.34 -0.72 -9.51
C PRO A 48 4.50 0.30 -10.26
N ALA A 49 3.49 -0.21 -10.98
CA ALA A 49 2.52 0.62 -11.70
C ALA A 49 1.75 1.60 -10.80
N TRP A 50 1.69 1.30 -9.49
CA TRP A 50 1.09 2.16 -8.49
C TRP A 50 1.72 1.87 -7.12
N PHE A 51 1.67 2.83 -6.21
CA PHE A 51 1.95 2.61 -4.79
C PHE A 51 1.00 3.46 -3.95
N THR A 52 0.79 3.05 -2.72
CA THR A 52 0.16 3.88 -1.71
C THR A 52 0.99 3.87 -0.45
N SER A 53 1.11 5.01 0.25
CA SER A 53 1.77 5.07 1.55
C SER A 53 0.87 5.76 2.56
N VAL A 54 1.01 5.37 3.82
CA VAL A 54 0.36 5.99 4.96
C VAL A 54 1.44 6.43 5.93
N ALA A 55 1.47 7.71 6.28
CA ALA A 55 2.40 8.29 7.23
C ALA A 55 1.65 8.94 8.39
N VAL A 56 2.20 8.88 9.60
CA VAL A 56 1.64 9.58 10.75
C VAL A 56 1.90 11.09 10.62
N LEU A 57 0.89 11.90 10.94
CA LEU A 57 0.98 13.36 11.00
C LEU A 57 1.14 13.79 12.46
N ASP A 58 2.05 14.74 12.71
CA ASP A 58 2.34 15.34 14.03
C ASP A 58 1.08 15.92 14.71
N GLU A 59 0.09 16.33 13.90
CA GLU A 59 -1.19 16.90 14.37
C GLU A 59 -2.24 15.83 14.81
N GLY A 60 -1.88 14.55 14.86
CA GLY A 60 -2.73 13.47 15.35
C GLY A 60 -3.62 12.82 14.27
N GLY A 61 -3.14 12.77 13.03
CA GLY A 61 -3.82 12.12 11.91
C GLY A 61 -2.85 11.31 11.06
N TYR A 62 -3.29 10.94 9.86
CA TYR A 62 -2.49 10.21 8.89
C TYR A 62 -2.57 10.89 7.53
N GLU A 63 -1.43 10.95 6.85
CA GLU A 63 -1.33 11.33 5.46
C GLU A 63 -1.30 10.06 4.60
N ILE A 64 -2.14 10.03 3.58
CA ILE A 64 -2.27 8.93 2.65
C ILE A 64 -1.87 9.45 1.27
N VAL A 65 -0.78 8.92 0.74
CA VAL A 65 -0.29 9.25 -0.61
C VAL A 65 -0.58 8.08 -1.52
N ARG A 66 -1.21 8.34 -2.66
CA ARG A 66 -1.56 7.37 -3.69
C ARG A 66 -0.98 7.82 -5.00
N ARG A 67 -0.18 6.96 -5.62
CA ARG A 67 0.39 7.24 -6.92
C ARG A 67 0.12 6.08 -7.86
N ASP A 68 -0.35 6.41 -9.06
CA ASP A 68 -0.58 5.45 -10.13
C ASP A 68 0.17 5.96 -11.36
N THR A 69 1.31 5.35 -11.67
CA THR A 69 2.12 5.72 -12.84
C THR A 69 1.47 5.25 -14.13
N ALA A 70 0.70 4.16 -14.11
CA ALA A 70 -0.03 3.66 -15.27
C ALA A 70 -1.14 4.61 -15.73
N ARG A 71 -1.78 5.33 -14.79
CA ARG A 71 -2.81 6.34 -15.05
C ARG A 71 -2.30 7.78 -14.94
N ASN A 72 -1.04 7.97 -14.56
CA ASN A 72 -0.43 9.27 -14.28
C ASN A 72 -1.22 10.06 -13.21
N GLU A 73 -1.71 9.36 -12.19
CA GLU A 73 -2.46 9.93 -11.06
C GLU A 73 -1.56 10.06 -9.84
N HIS A 74 -1.74 11.15 -9.10
CA HIS A 74 -1.12 11.38 -7.80
C HIS A 74 -2.14 12.08 -6.92
N GLU A 75 -2.52 11.44 -5.83
CA GLU A 75 -3.49 11.94 -4.86
C GLU A 75 -2.88 11.88 -3.46
N VAL A 76 -3.05 12.96 -2.70
CA VAL A 76 -2.69 13.01 -1.29
C VAL A 76 -3.94 13.38 -0.51
N THR A 77 -4.30 12.54 0.45
CA THR A 77 -5.48 12.70 1.30
C THR A 77 -5.06 12.59 2.76
N THR A 78 -5.69 13.35 3.64
CA THR A 78 -5.48 13.23 5.09
C THR A 78 -6.71 12.65 5.75
N ALA A 79 -6.52 11.71 6.69
CA ALA A 79 -7.61 11.14 7.46
C ALA A 79 -7.18 10.87 8.91
N THR A 80 -8.13 10.90 9.83
CA THR A 80 -7.88 10.65 11.26
C THR A 80 -8.29 9.25 11.69
N SER A 81 -9.14 8.58 10.91
CA SER A 81 -9.69 7.27 11.23
C SER A 81 -8.94 6.15 10.52
N VAL A 82 -8.18 5.35 11.26
CA VAL A 82 -7.45 4.17 10.73
C VAL A 82 -8.39 3.22 9.98
N ASN A 83 -9.60 3.00 10.50
CA ASN A 83 -10.59 2.13 9.85
C ASN A 83 -11.03 2.66 8.48
N ASP A 84 -11.26 3.97 8.35
CA ASP A 84 -11.63 4.56 7.06
C ASP A 84 -10.46 4.50 6.08
N ILE A 85 -9.23 4.70 6.56
CA ILE A 85 -8.01 4.58 5.74
C ILE A 85 -7.85 3.16 5.21
N ALA A 86 -7.85 2.16 6.08
CA ALA A 86 -7.66 0.76 5.70
C ALA A 86 -8.72 0.31 4.69
N ARG A 87 -10.00 0.67 4.91
CA ARG A 87 -11.09 0.39 3.99
C ARG A 87 -10.90 1.09 2.65
N ASP A 88 -10.59 2.38 2.67
CA ASP A 88 -10.45 3.17 1.44
C ASP A 88 -9.26 2.69 0.60
N LEU A 89 -8.14 2.33 1.25
CA LEU A 89 -7.00 1.71 0.60
C LEU A 89 -7.35 0.35 -0.01
N THR A 90 -8.07 -0.50 0.72
CA THR A 90 -8.52 -1.80 0.21
C THR A 90 -9.37 -1.64 -1.04
N ILE A 91 -10.31 -0.69 -1.05
CA ILE A 91 -11.13 -0.37 -2.23
C ILE A 91 -10.28 0.17 -3.37
N TRP A 92 -9.35 1.07 -3.07
CA TRP A 92 -8.47 1.71 -4.05
C TRP A 92 -7.51 0.71 -4.71
N MET A 93 -6.97 -0.25 -3.95
CA MET A 93 -6.16 -1.36 -4.46
C MET A 93 -7.00 -2.34 -5.27
N ALA A 94 -8.20 -2.72 -4.79
CA ALA A 94 -9.10 -3.61 -5.53
C ALA A 94 -9.54 -3.02 -6.88
N ALA A 95 -9.65 -1.69 -7.00
CA ALA A 95 -9.91 -1.02 -8.27
C ALA A 95 -8.71 -1.07 -9.25
N ARG A 96 -7.50 -1.34 -8.74
CA ARG A 96 -6.24 -1.44 -9.48
C ARG A 96 -5.74 -2.86 -9.67
N ASP A 97 -6.31 -3.82 -8.96
CA ASP A 97 -6.22 -5.23 -9.32
C ASP A 97 -6.92 -5.40 -10.67
N ILE A 98 -6.16 -5.27 -11.74
CA ILE A 98 -6.64 -5.45 -13.11
C ILE A 98 -6.60 -6.95 -13.38
N PRO A 99 -7.74 -7.64 -13.51
CA PRO A 99 -7.74 -9.02 -13.98
C PRO A 99 -7.27 -9.05 -15.44
N GLY A 100 -6.01 -9.42 -15.67
CA GLY A 100 -5.53 -9.80 -17.01
C GLY A 100 -4.27 -9.15 -17.57
N ARG A 101 -3.37 -8.52 -16.78
CA ARG A 101 -2.05 -8.14 -17.31
C ARG A 101 -1.16 -9.39 -17.44
N PRO A 102 -0.69 -9.78 -18.64
CA PRO A 102 0.17 -10.94 -18.79
C PRO A 102 1.51 -10.66 -18.12
N THR A 103 1.80 -11.41 -17.05
CA THR A 103 3.07 -11.41 -16.35
C THR A 103 4.19 -11.81 -17.33
N ARG A 104 5.21 -10.96 -17.45
CA ARG A 104 6.46 -11.32 -18.15
C ARG A 104 7.12 -12.43 -17.33
N HIS A 105 6.93 -13.66 -17.77
CA HIS A 105 7.62 -14.83 -17.25
C HIS A 105 9.11 -14.66 -17.56
N VAL A 106 9.91 -14.26 -16.57
CA VAL A 106 11.36 -14.37 -16.67
C VAL A 106 11.67 -15.85 -16.51
N ASN A 107 11.94 -16.48 -17.64
CA ASN A 107 12.38 -17.87 -17.75
C ASN A 107 13.76 -17.99 -17.08
N GLU A 108 13.84 -18.69 -15.95
CA GLU A 108 15.11 -19.30 -15.52
C GLU A 108 15.16 -20.75 -16.00
N LEU A 109 16.34 -21.09 -16.54
CA LEU A 109 16.67 -22.20 -17.45
C LEU A 109 16.86 -23.55 -16.73
#